data_AF-A0A833A5D3-F1
#
_entry.id   AF-A0A833A5D3-F1
#
_cell.length_a   1.000
_cell.length_b   1.000
_cell.length_c   1.000
_cell.angle_alpha   90.00
_cell.angle_beta   90.00
_cell.angle_gamma   90.00
#
_symmetry.space_group_name_H-M   'P 1'
#
loop_
_entity.id
_entity.type
_entity.pdbx_description
1 polymer ?
#
loop_
_entity_poly.entity_id
_entity_poly.type
_entity_poly.pdbx_seq_one_letter_code
_entity_poly.pdbx_strand_id
1 'polypeptide(L)'
;MVNICVGGRKQLWWDLELNVPMFVKPVNRRCKEHFICGDVWCASTAERRLLATLVSSCFSYHLRVLESRLWLFHRVPAPKGEYAVEVLGEGLRLGVIEYDNGWHLYPSGALASLIAGFGCPIIKVKQRGRLKGKKVCFDASNTHYTLYVIVASNSYVGPARVIEGISSSLCVKVRDMAPMGFRLLRQSSIRDVAEFNSAYLKQVEIEAISFLRRWVKRFPVYVAVSGGIDSGASLVLAVEAFGPYRVRAVYVDTGMEFKASKDYVIKLSDMLGVDIDFVEVDQDLDSLIRRYGLPSRNDRWCTRKLKLEPLREFYTKRGVKLVVEGVRAYESIARARSSRVAYNPLLPGIKRLFPIHRWTRLEVQTYMVWKNMPINELYDKGFTRIGCVICPAMHLFELYNSYLVERCKFIELVKTFADALGSSYDEVVKTILDGKWRFRAKRLSKDLEREERDS
;
A
#
# COMPACT_ATOMS: atom_id res chain seq x y z
N MET A 1 0.83 22.63 8.48
CA MET A 1 1.66 21.41 8.50
C MET A 1 2.56 21.44 7.28
N VAL A 2 3.89 21.44 7.47
CA VAL A 2 4.83 21.28 6.36
C VAL A 2 4.58 19.88 5.76
N ASN A 3 4.29 19.79 4.46
CA ASN A 3 4.11 18.51 3.78
C ASN A 3 5.45 17.75 3.75
N ILE A 4 5.71 16.95 4.79
CA ILE A 4 6.88 16.08 4.85
C ILE A 4 6.67 14.94 3.86
N CYS A 5 7.46 14.90 2.79
CA CYS A 5 7.49 13.79 1.85
C CYS A 5 8.21 12.60 2.50
N VAL A 6 7.45 11.64 3.02
CA VAL A 6 8.01 10.40 3.59
C VAL A 6 8.83 9.69 2.52
N GLY A 7 10.11 9.43 2.81
CA GLY A 7 11.06 8.83 1.85
C GLY A 7 11.65 9.80 0.82
N GLY A 8 11.25 11.07 0.81
CA GLY A 8 11.74 12.10 -0.12
C GLY A 8 10.81 12.33 -1.31
N ARG A 9 11.24 13.21 -2.23
CA ARG A 9 10.54 13.51 -3.49
C ARG A 9 11.15 12.69 -4.62
N LYS A 10 10.31 12.17 -5.52
CA LYS A 10 10.74 11.60 -6.80
C LYS A 10 10.03 12.31 -7.95
N GLN A 11 10.74 12.48 -9.06
CA GLN A 11 10.13 12.82 -10.33
C GLN A 11 9.76 11.52 -11.03
N LEU A 12 8.55 11.50 -11.60
CA LEU A 12 8.07 10.42 -12.44
C LEU A 12 7.57 11.03 -13.74
N TRP A 13 7.97 10.46 -14.87
CA TRP A 13 7.46 10.89 -16.17
C TRP A 13 6.45 9.88 -16.71
N TRP A 14 5.53 10.31 -17.55
CA TRP A 14 4.53 9.45 -18.18
C TRP A 14 4.66 9.57 -19.69
N ASP A 15 4.98 8.48 -20.38
CA ASP A 15 5.07 8.45 -21.84
C ASP A 15 3.65 8.46 -22.44
N LEU A 16 3.37 9.45 -23.29
CA LEU A 16 2.02 9.62 -23.84
C LEU A 16 1.75 8.70 -25.04
N GLU A 17 2.76 8.03 -25.59
CA GLU A 17 2.58 7.12 -26.72
C GLU A 17 2.47 5.68 -26.27
N LEU A 18 3.31 5.27 -25.31
CA LEU A 18 3.36 3.94 -24.70
C LEU A 18 2.40 3.79 -23.52
N ASN A 19 1.94 4.90 -22.95
CA ASN A 19 1.12 4.93 -21.73
C ASN A 19 1.79 4.24 -20.54
N VAL A 20 3.07 4.52 -20.31
CA VAL A 20 3.83 3.93 -19.20
C VAL A 20 4.50 5.01 -18.35
N PRO A 21 4.53 4.85 -17.02
CA PRO A 21 5.36 5.66 -16.16
C PRO A 21 6.85 5.31 -16.32
N MET A 22 7.71 6.30 -16.11
CA MET A 22 9.14 6.25 -16.38
C MET A 22 9.92 6.88 -15.24
N PHE A 23 10.98 6.21 -14.79
CA PHE A 23 11.85 6.71 -13.72
C PHE A 23 12.92 7.69 -14.22
N VAL A 24 13.22 7.69 -15.53
CA VAL A 24 14.22 8.54 -16.20
C VAL A 24 13.57 9.27 -17.37
N LYS A 25 13.98 10.52 -17.65
CA LYS A 25 13.34 11.35 -18.67
C LYS A 25 13.80 10.80 -20.00
N PRO A 26 12.90 10.36 -20.88
CA PRO A 26 13.30 9.95 -22.20
C PRO A 26 13.75 11.18 -23.00
N VAL A 27 14.79 11.00 -23.80
CA VAL A 27 15.16 11.96 -24.84
C VAL A 27 14.18 11.80 -26.00
N ASN A 28 13.64 12.90 -26.51
CA ASN A 28 12.76 12.95 -27.70
C ASN A 28 11.41 12.21 -27.61
N ARG A 29 10.80 12.08 -26.43
CA ARG A 29 9.42 11.55 -26.30
C ARG A 29 8.48 12.58 -25.68
N ARG A 30 7.21 12.54 -26.09
CA ARG A 30 6.16 13.34 -25.48
C ARG A 30 5.79 12.74 -24.13
N CYS A 31 6.10 13.45 -23.06
CA CYS A 31 5.84 12.99 -21.71
C CYS A 31 5.15 14.04 -20.83
N LYS A 32 4.48 13.56 -19.78
CA LYS A 32 3.99 14.39 -18.66
C LYS A 32 4.85 14.16 -17.43
N GLU A 33 5.16 15.22 -16.69
CA GLU A 33 5.88 15.13 -15.42
C GLU A 33 4.91 15.10 -14.24
N HIS A 34 5.21 14.22 -13.28
CA HIS A 34 4.51 14.07 -12.02
C HIS A 34 5.51 14.18 -10.87
N PHE A 35 5.20 15.03 -9.90
CA PHE A 35 5.99 15.16 -8.67
C PHE A 35 5.40 14.27 -7.59
N ILE A 36 6.13 13.22 -7.24
CA ILE A 36 5.72 12.24 -6.23
C ILE A 36 6.33 12.62 -4.87
N CYS A 37 5.45 12.76 -3.88
CA CYS A 37 5.79 13.08 -2.49
C CYS A 37 5.20 11.98 -1.60
N GLY A 38 5.97 10.94 -1.30
CA GLY A 38 5.47 9.71 -0.67
C GLY A 38 5.67 8.48 -1.56
N ASP A 39 5.05 7.36 -1.16
CA ASP A 39 5.14 6.10 -1.90
C ASP A 39 4.20 6.08 -3.12
N VAL A 40 4.57 5.36 -4.17
CA VAL A 40 3.76 5.21 -5.40
C VAL A 40 3.85 3.77 -5.90
N TRP A 41 2.78 3.23 -6.48
CA TRP A 41 2.71 1.85 -7.00
C TRP A 41 1.67 1.71 -8.11
N CYS A 42 1.79 0.65 -8.91
CA CYS A 42 0.73 0.22 -9.82
C CYS A 42 -0.45 -0.32 -9.04
N ALA A 43 -1.64 0.23 -9.29
CA ALA A 43 -2.86 -0.15 -8.62
C ALA A 43 -3.17 -1.64 -8.83
N SER A 44 -3.43 -2.36 -7.74
CA SER A 44 -3.81 -3.77 -7.76
C SER A 44 -5.22 -3.97 -8.31
N THR A 45 -5.61 -5.22 -8.56
CA THR A 45 -6.95 -5.54 -9.08
C THR A 45 -8.07 -5.01 -8.16
N ALA A 46 -7.94 -5.17 -6.85
CA ALA A 46 -8.88 -4.58 -5.88
C ALA A 46 -8.90 -3.03 -5.94
N GLU A 47 -7.75 -2.39 -6.08
CA GLU A 47 -7.65 -0.93 -6.16
C GLU A 47 -8.29 -0.37 -7.45
N ARG A 48 -8.12 -1.05 -8.59
CA ARG A 48 -8.78 -0.67 -9.86
C ARG A 48 -10.29 -0.85 -9.79
N ARG A 49 -10.77 -1.94 -9.18
CA ARG A 49 -12.21 -2.16 -8.93
C ARG A 49 -12.77 -1.08 -8.00
N LEU A 50 -12.06 -0.74 -6.92
CA LEU A 50 -12.44 0.34 -6.02
C LEU A 50 -12.63 1.67 -6.76
N LEU A 51 -11.67 2.04 -7.62
CA LEU A 51 -11.78 3.24 -8.45
C LEU A 51 -13.04 3.19 -9.35
N ALA A 52 -13.27 2.08 -10.05
CA ALA A 52 -14.42 1.92 -10.92
C ALA A 52 -15.75 2.03 -10.15
N THR A 53 -15.87 1.37 -9.00
CA THR A 53 -17.02 1.45 -8.12
C THR A 53 -17.26 2.88 -7.64
N LEU A 54 -16.22 3.58 -7.18
CA LEU A 54 -16.35 4.95 -6.69
C LEU A 54 -16.76 5.93 -7.79
N VAL A 55 -16.25 5.77 -9.01
CA VAL A 55 -16.69 6.57 -10.16
C VAL A 55 -18.17 6.30 -10.46
N SER A 56 -18.58 5.04 -10.47
CA SER A 56 -19.99 4.66 -10.67
C SER A 56 -20.90 5.27 -9.61
N SER A 57 -20.52 5.20 -8.33
CA SER A 57 -21.29 5.79 -7.24
C SER A 57 -21.33 7.32 -7.30
N CYS A 58 -20.23 7.96 -7.73
CA CYS A 58 -20.14 9.42 -7.77
C CYS A 58 -20.93 10.06 -8.93
N PHE A 59 -21.02 9.39 -10.07
CA PHE A 59 -21.56 9.98 -11.31
C PHE A 59 -22.75 9.21 -11.90
N SER A 60 -23.27 8.17 -11.23
CA SER A 60 -24.27 7.24 -11.77
C SER A 60 -23.87 6.63 -13.12
N TYR A 61 -22.57 6.41 -13.34
CA TYR A 61 -22.05 6.01 -14.64
C TYR A 61 -21.00 4.91 -14.51
N HIS A 62 -21.33 3.72 -15.02
CA HIS A 62 -20.49 2.54 -14.88
C HIS A 62 -19.43 2.48 -15.99
N LEU A 63 -18.15 2.46 -15.63
CA LEU A 63 -17.03 2.41 -16.57
C LEU A 63 -16.12 1.21 -16.33
N ARG A 64 -16.42 0.08 -16.98
CA ARG A 64 -15.62 -1.17 -16.90
C ARG A 64 -14.16 -0.97 -17.33
N VAL A 65 -13.91 -0.03 -18.24
CA VAL A 65 -12.56 0.28 -18.72
C VAL A 65 -11.62 0.69 -17.57
N LEU A 66 -12.13 1.27 -16.48
CA LEU A 66 -11.31 1.64 -15.33
C LEU A 66 -10.71 0.41 -14.61
N GLU A 67 -11.29 -0.78 -14.76
CA GLU A 67 -10.80 -2.00 -14.10
C GLU A 67 -9.61 -2.65 -14.82
N SER A 68 -9.43 -2.36 -16.11
CA SER A 68 -8.44 -3.02 -16.99
C SER A 68 -7.26 -2.14 -17.39
N ARG A 69 -7.25 -0.88 -16.94
CA ARG A 69 -6.26 0.14 -17.29
C ARG A 69 -5.13 0.23 -16.27
N LEU A 70 -3.98 0.73 -16.72
CA LEU A 70 -2.84 1.01 -15.86
C LEU A 70 -3.08 2.30 -15.07
N TRP A 71 -3.28 2.16 -13.76
CA TRP A 71 -3.34 3.28 -12.82
C TRP A 71 -2.17 3.20 -11.85
N LEU A 72 -1.63 4.34 -11.47
CA LEU A 72 -0.76 4.46 -10.32
C LEU A 72 -1.52 5.06 -9.15
N PHE A 73 -1.31 4.49 -7.97
CA PHE A 73 -1.73 5.07 -6.71
C PHE A 73 -0.52 5.68 -6.03
N HIS A 74 -0.62 6.97 -5.71
CA HIS A 74 0.40 7.73 -5.00
C HIS A 74 -0.13 8.05 -3.60
N ARG A 75 0.52 7.54 -2.55
CA ARG A 75 0.16 7.81 -1.15
C ARG A 75 0.26 9.30 -0.86
N VAL A 76 -0.84 9.89 -0.41
CA VAL A 76 -0.94 11.29 0.01
C VAL A 76 -1.46 11.38 1.45
N PRO A 77 -1.30 12.52 2.13
CA PRO A 77 -1.92 12.73 3.44
C PRO A 77 -3.43 12.54 3.38
N ALA A 78 -3.98 11.88 4.39
CA ALA A 78 -5.42 11.70 4.60
C ALA A 78 -5.86 12.67 5.71
N PRO A 79 -6.30 13.90 5.38
CA PRO A 79 -6.63 14.90 6.40
C PRO A 79 -7.91 14.59 7.19
N LYS A 80 -8.83 13.78 6.63
CA LYS A 80 -10.08 13.40 7.28
C LYS A 80 -10.05 11.96 7.78
N GLY A 81 -9.37 11.08 7.05
CA GLY A 81 -9.39 9.65 7.31
C GLY A 81 -8.04 9.02 7.65
N GLU A 82 -7.97 7.70 7.54
CA GLU A 82 -6.77 6.92 7.84
C GLU A 82 -5.86 6.69 6.63
N TYR A 83 -6.41 6.80 5.43
CA TYR A 83 -5.77 6.40 4.19
C TYR A 83 -6.22 7.28 3.03
N ALA A 84 -5.30 7.76 2.22
CA ALA A 84 -5.60 8.50 1.01
C ALA A 84 -4.55 8.25 -0.08
N VAL A 85 -5.02 8.18 -1.31
CA VAL A 85 -4.19 8.02 -2.51
C VAL A 85 -4.64 8.97 -3.59
N GLU A 86 -3.68 9.59 -4.24
CA GLU A 86 -3.89 10.26 -5.51
C GLU A 86 -3.83 9.23 -6.63
N VAL A 87 -4.80 9.29 -7.54
CA VAL A 87 -4.90 8.39 -8.68
C VAL A 87 -4.29 9.07 -9.90
N LEU A 88 -3.29 8.41 -10.50
CA LEU A 88 -2.61 8.86 -11.71
C LEU A 88 -2.82 7.83 -12.83
N GLY A 89 -2.96 8.32 -14.06
CA GLY A 89 -2.88 7.49 -15.26
C GLY A 89 -3.34 8.22 -16.50
N GLU A 90 -3.10 7.65 -17.66
CA GLU A 90 -3.31 8.32 -18.96
C GLU A 90 -2.51 9.65 -19.06
N GLY A 91 -1.42 9.79 -18.30
CA GLY A 91 -0.66 11.04 -18.14
C GLY A 91 -1.38 12.12 -17.32
N LEU A 92 -2.41 11.75 -16.56
CA LEU A 92 -3.29 12.66 -15.84
C LEU A 92 -3.33 12.36 -14.34
N ARG A 93 -3.69 13.38 -13.57
CA ARG A 93 -4.14 13.23 -12.19
C ARG A 93 -5.65 13.16 -12.17
N LEU A 94 -6.21 11.98 -11.85
CA LEU A 94 -7.65 11.74 -11.90
C LEU A 94 -8.39 12.21 -10.66
N GLY A 95 -7.74 12.24 -9.50
CA GLY A 95 -8.36 12.71 -8.26
C GLY A 95 -7.69 12.11 -7.05
N VAL A 96 -8.38 12.21 -5.91
CA VAL A 96 -7.93 11.61 -4.64
C VAL A 96 -9.02 10.66 -4.14
N ILE A 97 -8.63 9.46 -3.75
CA ILE A 97 -9.47 8.54 -2.99
C ILE A 97 -9.04 8.61 -1.53
N GLU A 98 -9.99 8.77 -0.62
CA GLU A 98 -9.75 8.81 0.83
C GLU A 98 -10.69 7.82 1.52
N TYR A 99 -10.20 7.15 2.56
CA TYR A 99 -10.98 6.28 3.43
C TYR A 99 -11.14 6.90 4.82
N ASP A 100 -12.38 7.20 5.19
CA ASP A 100 -12.81 7.73 6.49
C ASP A 100 -14.11 7.03 6.90
N ASN A 101 -14.01 5.85 7.53
CA ASN A 101 -15.13 4.94 7.79
C ASN A 101 -16.00 4.60 6.56
N GLY A 102 -15.42 4.79 5.37
CA GLY A 102 -16.09 4.72 4.08
C GLY A 102 -15.18 5.28 2.99
N TRP A 103 -15.35 4.80 1.76
CA TRP A 103 -14.54 5.26 0.63
C TRP A 103 -15.15 6.51 -0.01
N HIS A 104 -14.31 7.51 -0.25
CA HIS A 104 -14.70 8.77 -0.88
C HIS A 104 -13.78 9.08 -2.05
N LEU A 105 -14.37 9.47 -3.18
CA LEU A 105 -13.65 10.00 -4.33
C LEU A 105 -13.83 11.52 -4.42
N TYR A 106 -12.70 12.21 -4.54
CA TYR A 106 -12.61 13.62 -4.89
C TYR A 106 -12.12 13.73 -6.34
N PRO A 107 -13.06 13.77 -7.32
CA PRO A 107 -12.72 13.77 -8.73
C PRO A 107 -12.06 15.08 -9.15
N SER A 108 -11.09 14.99 -10.06
CA SER A 108 -10.48 16.15 -10.74
C SER A 108 -11.25 16.53 -12.00
N GLY A 109 -10.89 17.68 -12.59
CA GLY A 109 -11.33 18.05 -13.93
C GLY A 109 -10.90 17.02 -14.99
N ALA A 110 -9.72 16.44 -14.86
CA ALA A 110 -9.19 15.46 -15.81
C ALA A 110 -10.00 14.16 -15.80
N LEU A 111 -10.39 13.67 -14.62
CA LEU A 111 -11.31 12.52 -14.53
C LEU A 111 -12.67 12.86 -15.15
N ALA A 112 -13.24 14.02 -14.84
CA ALA A 112 -14.50 14.44 -15.44
C ALA A 112 -14.42 14.50 -16.96
N SER A 113 -13.32 15.01 -17.53
CA SER A 113 -13.15 14.99 -18.98
C SER A 113 -12.93 13.60 -19.56
N LEU A 114 -12.22 12.72 -18.84
CA LEU A 114 -12.02 11.35 -19.26
C LEU A 114 -13.37 10.63 -19.38
N ILE A 115 -14.18 10.65 -18.31
CA ILE A 115 -15.48 9.96 -18.29
C ILE A 115 -16.53 10.63 -19.19
N ALA A 116 -16.46 11.95 -19.38
CA ALA A 116 -17.25 12.66 -20.39
C ALA A 116 -16.91 12.18 -21.81
N GLY A 117 -15.63 11.92 -22.09
CA GLY A 117 -15.17 11.33 -23.35
C GLY A 117 -15.73 9.92 -23.62
N PHE A 118 -16.18 9.21 -22.58
CA PHE A 118 -16.89 7.94 -22.70
C PHE A 118 -18.41 8.07 -22.81
N GLY A 119 -18.96 9.28 -22.80
CA GLY A 119 -20.39 9.51 -22.92
C GLY A 119 -21.12 9.67 -21.58
N CYS A 120 -20.41 9.89 -20.48
CA CYS A 120 -21.06 10.34 -19.24
C CYS A 120 -21.82 11.66 -19.50
N PRO A 121 -23.10 11.79 -19.12
CA PRO A 121 -23.90 12.99 -19.39
C PRO A 121 -23.26 14.28 -18.87
N ILE A 122 -23.39 15.35 -19.65
CA ILE A 122 -22.80 16.66 -19.39
C ILE A 122 -23.89 17.73 -19.36
N ILE A 123 -23.86 18.57 -18.34
CA ILE A 123 -24.78 19.70 -18.18
C ILE A 123 -24.08 20.98 -18.67
N LYS A 124 -24.59 21.58 -19.74
CA LYS A 124 -24.03 22.82 -20.28
C LYS A 124 -24.45 24.02 -19.43
N VAL A 125 -23.46 24.79 -18.96
CA VAL A 125 -23.67 25.97 -18.14
C VAL A 125 -23.28 27.22 -18.92
N LYS A 126 -24.25 28.11 -19.14
CA LYS A 126 -24.04 29.44 -19.72
C LYS A 126 -23.68 30.43 -18.61
N GLN A 127 -22.40 30.51 -18.24
CA GLN A 127 -21.91 31.50 -17.28
C GLN A 127 -20.64 32.17 -17.79
N ARG A 128 -20.55 33.50 -17.63
CA ARG A 128 -19.32 34.25 -17.96
C ARG A 128 -18.25 34.03 -16.85
N GLY A 129 -17.00 33.88 -17.29
CA GLY A 129 -15.83 33.74 -16.42
C GLY A 129 -15.59 32.34 -15.84
N ARG A 130 -14.58 32.22 -14.96
CA ARG A 130 -14.12 30.94 -14.40
C ARG A 130 -15.22 30.23 -13.60
N LEU A 131 -15.48 28.96 -13.88
CA LEU A 131 -16.49 28.14 -13.16
C LEU A 131 -15.98 27.50 -11.87
N LYS A 132 -14.70 27.14 -11.79
CA LYS A 132 -14.12 26.45 -10.63
C LYS A 132 -14.42 27.21 -9.33
N GLY A 133 -15.03 26.53 -8.36
CA GLY A 133 -15.39 27.06 -7.05
C GLY A 133 -16.80 27.66 -6.95
N LYS A 134 -17.46 27.96 -8.08
CA LYS A 134 -18.78 28.58 -8.11
C LYS A 134 -19.90 27.59 -7.76
N LYS A 135 -20.98 28.14 -7.22
CA LYS A 135 -22.28 27.45 -7.12
C LYS A 135 -23.08 27.75 -8.39
N VAL A 136 -23.70 26.73 -8.95
CA VAL A 136 -24.55 26.83 -10.14
C VAL A 136 -25.81 26.03 -9.88
N CYS A 137 -26.97 26.61 -10.19
CA CYS A 137 -28.25 25.93 -10.11
C CYS A 137 -28.88 25.85 -11.50
N PHE A 138 -29.56 24.75 -11.78
CA PHE A 138 -30.24 24.50 -13.04
C PHE A 138 -31.47 23.60 -12.82
N ASP A 139 -32.32 23.52 -13.82
CA ASP A 139 -33.48 22.62 -13.84
C ASP A 139 -33.03 21.15 -13.85
N ALA A 140 -33.59 20.36 -12.94
CA ALA A 140 -33.23 18.97 -12.72
C ALA A 140 -34.24 17.95 -13.30
N SER A 141 -35.32 18.41 -13.93
CA SER A 141 -36.50 17.59 -14.25
C SER A 141 -36.19 16.31 -15.07
N ASN A 142 -35.08 16.31 -15.82
CA ASN A 142 -34.61 15.17 -16.63
C ASN A 142 -33.14 14.78 -16.36
N THR A 143 -32.59 15.16 -15.21
CA THR A 143 -31.18 14.91 -14.87
C THR A 143 -31.08 13.83 -13.79
N HIS A 144 -30.56 12.66 -14.14
CA HIS A 144 -30.13 11.71 -13.12
C HIS A 144 -28.80 12.15 -12.52
N TYR A 145 -28.75 12.32 -11.20
CA TYR A 145 -27.53 12.65 -10.46
C TYR A 145 -27.40 11.80 -9.18
N THR A 146 -26.17 11.74 -8.65
CA THR A 146 -25.88 11.25 -7.29
C THR A 146 -25.07 12.29 -6.52
N LEU A 147 -23.78 12.03 -6.28
CA LEU A 147 -22.90 12.90 -5.51
C LEU A 147 -22.31 14.01 -6.37
N TYR A 148 -22.08 13.72 -7.65
CA TYR A 148 -21.52 14.61 -8.64
C TYR A 148 -22.28 14.55 -9.96
N VAL A 149 -22.24 15.67 -10.67
CA VAL A 149 -22.56 15.76 -12.10
C VAL A 149 -21.36 16.31 -12.85
N ILE A 150 -21.33 16.16 -14.18
CA ILE A 150 -20.36 16.82 -15.02
C ILE A 150 -20.99 18.09 -15.59
N VAL A 151 -20.32 19.21 -15.38
CA VAL A 151 -20.70 20.49 -16.00
C VAL A 151 -19.73 20.82 -17.11
N ALA A 152 -20.23 21.42 -18.19
CA ALA A 152 -19.43 22.00 -19.26
C ALA A 152 -19.67 23.49 -19.40
N SER A 153 -18.61 24.21 -19.74
CA SER A 153 -18.70 25.58 -20.22
C SER A 153 -17.58 25.83 -21.22
N ASN A 154 -17.96 26.31 -22.41
CA ASN A 154 -17.06 26.42 -23.56
C ASN A 154 -16.34 25.07 -23.82
N SER A 155 -15.01 25.09 -23.96
CA SER A 155 -14.17 23.91 -24.21
C SER A 155 -13.67 23.22 -22.94
N TYR A 156 -14.32 23.44 -21.78
CA TYR A 156 -13.93 22.88 -20.49
C TYR A 156 -15.06 22.11 -19.83
N VAL A 157 -14.70 21.04 -19.12
CA VAL A 157 -15.59 20.22 -18.30
C VAL A 157 -15.03 20.04 -16.90
N GLY A 158 -15.91 19.76 -15.94
CA GLY A 158 -15.50 19.57 -14.56
C GLY A 158 -16.53 18.86 -13.71
N PRO A 159 -16.09 18.20 -12.62
CA PRO A 159 -17.01 17.62 -11.67
C PRO A 159 -17.62 18.71 -10.80
N ALA A 160 -18.94 18.69 -10.64
CA ALA A 160 -19.66 19.56 -9.73
C ALA A 160 -20.39 18.72 -8.69
N ARG A 161 -20.07 18.98 -7.41
CA ARG A 161 -20.67 18.24 -6.29
C ARG A 161 -22.08 18.76 -6.03
N VAL A 162 -23.05 17.88 -5.93
CA VAL A 162 -24.42 18.22 -5.53
C VAL A 162 -24.40 18.80 -4.11
N ILE A 163 -25.05 19.97 -3.94
CA ILE A 163 -25.24 20.62 -2.63
C ILE A 163 -26.67 20.37 -2.16
N GLU A 164 -27.62 20.72 -3.02
CA GLU A 164 -29.06 20.61 -2.79
C GLU A 164 -29.71 20.19 -4.12
N GLY A 165 -30.70 19.31 -4.06
CA GLY A 165 -31.41 18.85 -5.24
C GLY A 165 -32.80 18.35 -4.89
N ILE A 166 -33.80 18.85 -5.62
CA ILE A 166 -35.16 18.34 -5.69
C ILE A 166 -35.49 18.05 -7.15
N SER A 167 -36.61 17.38 -7.43
CA SER A 167 -36.98 16.97 -8.79
C SER A 167 -36.96 18.11 -9.83
N SER A 168 -37.25 19.34 -9.42
CA SER A 168 -37.32 20.52 -10.30
C SER A 168 -36.05 21.39 -10.31
N SER A 169 -35.10 21.21 -9.37
CA SER A 169 -33.91 22.07 -9.30
C SER A 169 -32.72 21.36 -8.67
N LEU A 170 -31.54 21.56 -9.26
CA LEU A 170 -30.27 21.01 -8.78
C LEU A 170 -29.25 22.13 -8.63
N CYS A 171 -28.75 22.31 -7.42
CA CYS A 171 -27.68 23.24 -7.09
C CYS A 171 -26.38 22.47 -6.81
N VAL A 172 -25.33 22.80 -7.55
CA VAL A 172 -24.03 22.13 -7.49
C VAL A 172 -22.88 23.11 -7.24
N LYS A 173 -21.80 22.63 -6.63
CA LYS A 173 -20.52 23.35 -6.49
C LYS A 173 -19.48 22.75 -7.42
N VAL A 174 -19.04 23.52 -8.41
CA VAL A 174 -17.98 23.12 -9.35
C VAL A 174 -16.66 22.99 -8.60
N ARG A 175 -16.08 21.78 -8.58
CA ARG A 175 -14.88 21.49 -7.77
C ARG A 175 -13.59 21.74 -8.54
N ASP A 176 -13.58 21.41 -9.82
CA ASP A 176 -12.40 21.57 -10.68
C ASP A 176 -12.83 21.66 -12.15
N MET A 177 -11.92 22.03 -13.05
CA MET A 177 -12.17 22.09 -14.50
C MET A 177 -10.94 21.63 -15.29
N ALA A 178 -11.13 20.93 -16.40
CA ALA A 178 -10.09 20.57 -17.36
C ALA A 178 -10.59 20.74 -18.80
N PRO A 179 -9.69 20.86 -19.79
CA PRO A 179 -10.07 20.88 -21.20
C PRO A 179 -10.87 19.63 -21.58
N MET A 180 -11.85 19.80 -22.47
CA MET A 180 -12.61 18.70 -23.06
C MET A 180 -11.79 17.91 -24.09
N GLY A 181 -12.25 16.71 -24.43
CA GLY A 181 -11.72 15.95 -25.57
C GLY A 181 -10.53 15.06 -25.22
N PHE A 182 -10.31 14.74 -23.95
CA PHE A 182 -9.35 13.71 -23.57
C PHE A 182 -9.64 12.39 -24.29
N ARG A 183 -8.62 11.87 -24.95
CA ARG A 183 -8.64 10.55 -25.57
C ARG A 183 -7.78 9.61 -24.74
N LEU A 184 -8.23 8.38 -24.65
CA LEU A 184 -7.43 7.32 -24.07
C LEU A 184 -6.14 7.14 -24.87
N LEU A 185 -5.05 7.00 -24.14
CA LEU A 185 -3.81 6.48 -24.67
C LEU A 185 -3.96 4.97 -24.90
N ARG A 186 -2.93 4.38 -25.53
CA ARG A 186 -2.90 2.92 -25.73
C ARG A 186 -2.96 2.18 -24.40
N GLN A 187 -3.48 0.95 -24.43
CA GLN A 187 -3.46 0.11 -23.24
C GLN A 187 -2.02 -0.35 -22.95
N SER A 188 -1.71 -0.44 -21.66
CA SER A 188 -0.42 -0.88 -21.14
C SER A 188 -0.65 -1.68 -19.85
N SER A 189 0.37 -2.44 -19.47
CA SER A 189 0.40 -3.30 -18.30
C SER A 189 1.64 -3.00 -17.45
N ILE A 190 1.68 -3.56 -16.24
CA ILE A 190 2.88 -3.47 -15.39
C ILE A 190 4.12 -4.11 -16.03
N ARG A 191 3.93 -5.09 -16.92
CA ARG A 191 5.03 -5.71 -17.67
C ARG A 191 5.62 -4.72 -18.68
N ASP A 192 4.78 -3.96 -19.39
CA ASP A 192 5.25 -2.89 -20.27
C ASP A 192 6.04 -1.82 -19.49
N VAL A 193 5.59 -1.48 -18.27
CA VAL A 193 6.32 -0.57 -17.39
C VAL A 193 7.69 -1.13 -17.02
N ALA A 194 7.76 -2.41 -16.63
CA ALA A 194 8.99 -3.08 -16.24
C ALA A 194 9.98 -3.18 -17.41
N GLU A 195 9.50 -3.56 -18.59
CA GLU A 195 10.31 -3.68 -19.81
C GLU A 195 10.86 -2.33 -20.26
N PHE A 196 10.02 -1.29 -20.29
CA PHE A 196 10.44 0.06 -20.65
C PHE A 196 11.51 0.60 -19.70
N ASN A 197 11.37 0.33 -18.40
CA ASN A 197 12.29 0.82 -17.37
C ASN A 197 13.46 -0.14 -17.09
N SER A 198 13.64 -1.22 -17.86
CA SER A 198 14.62 -2.28 -17.59
C SER A 198 16.05 -1.77 -17.39
N ALA A 199 16.50 -0.78 -18.17
CA ALA A 199 17.82 -0.16 -17.99
C ALA A 199 17.98 0.53 -16.63
N TYR A 200 16.96 1.27 -16.18
CA TYR A 200 16.94 1.87 -14.84
C TYR A 200 16.91 0.80 -13.75
N LEU A 201 16.05 -0.22 -13.91
CA LEU A 201 15.94 -1.33 -12.97
C LEU A 201 17.27 -2.07 -12.81
N LYS A 202 18.01 -2.28 -13.91
CA LYS A 202 19.34 -2.85 -13.87
C LYS A 202 20.33 -1.98 -13.09
N GLN A 203 20.29 -0.66 -13.24
CA GLN A 203 21.16 0.25 -12.50
C GLN A 203 20.91 0.19 -10.99
N VAL A 204 19.64 0.22 -10.56
CA VAL A 204 19.30 0.14 -9.12
C VAL A 204 19.59 -1.26 -8.56
N GLU A 205 19.45 -2.33 -9.35
CA GLU A 205 19.87 -3.69 -9.00
C GLU A 205 21.38 -3.74 -8.73
N ILE A 206 22.20 -3.21 -9.65
CA ILE A 206 23.67 -3.15 -9.50
C ILE A 206 24.07 -2.36 -8.25
N GLU A 207 23.41 -1.24 -7.95
CA GLU A 207 23.65 -0.45 -6.74
C GLU A 207 23.36 -1.27 -5.48
N ALA A 208 22.19 -1.92 -5.43
CA ALA A 208 21.77 -2.72 -4.29
C ALA A 208 22.69 -3.94 -4.06
N ILE A 209 23.09 -4.63 -5.12
CA ILE A 209 24.06 -5.74 -5.08
C ILE A 209 25.42 -5.24 -4.58
N SER A 210 25.89 -4.11 -5.10
CA SER A 210 27.16 -3.51 -4.67
C SER A 210 27.15 -3.13 -3.19
N PHE A 211 26.02 -2.60 -2.72
CA PHE A 211 25.80 -2.34 -1.29
C PHE A 211 25.87 -3.62 -0.46
N LEU A 212 25.16 -4.70 -0.85
CA LEU A 212 25.20 -5.96 -0.14
C LEU A 212 26.62 -6.56 -0.08
N ARG A 213 27.33 -6.63 -1.22
CA ARG A 213 28.70 -7.17 -1.33
C ARG A 213 29.74 -6.40 -0.50
N ARG A 214 29.49 -5.10 -0.26
CA ARG A 214 30.34 -4.28 0.61
C ARG A 214 30.29 -4.77 2.06
N TRP A 215 29.11 -5.13 2.55
CA TRP A 215 28.88 -5.43 3.97
C TRP A 215 28.95 -6.92 4.31
N VAL A 216 28.51 -7.79 3.41
CA VAL A 216 28.52 -9.24 3.62
C VAL A 216 29.93 -9.78 3.37
N LYS A 217 30.51 -10.40 4.40
CA LYS A 217 31.84 -11.04 4.36
C LYS A 217 31.83 -12.50 4.82
N ARG A 218 30.69 -12.98 5.33
CA ARG A 218 30.52 -14.34 5.87
C ARG A 218 29.22 -14.93 5.34
N PHE A 219 29.21 -16.25 5.21
CA PHE A 219 28.07 -17.02 4.73
C PHE A 219 27.61 -18.02 5.81
N PRO A 220 26.33 -18.44 5.79
CA PRO A 220 25.28 -17.99 4.87
C PRO A 220 24.77 -16.57 5.15
N VAL A 221 24.15 -15.94 4.14
CA VAL A 221 23.46 -14.65 4.24
C VAL A 221 22.02 -14.90 4.62
N TYR A 222 21.61 -14.39 5.78
CA TYR A 222 20.24 -14.49 6.25
C TYR A 222 19.39 -13.32 5.72
N VAL A 223 18.25 -13.63 5.11
CA VAL A 223 17.27 -12.66 4.63
C VAL A 223 15.96 -12.86 5.37
N ALA A 224 15.47 -11.85 6.07
CA ALA A 224 14.16 -11.93 6.72
C ALA A 224 13.06 -11.74 5.67
N VAL A 225 12.26 -12.78 5.44
CA VAL A 225 11.19 -12.80 4.43
C VAL A 225 9.84 -12.91 5.12
N SER A 226 9.01 -11.88 4.99
CA SER A 226 7.74 -11.76 5.72
C SER A 226 6.49 -12.06 4.89
N GLY A 227 6.68 -12.40 3.60
CA GLY A 227 5.59 -12.58 2.64
C GLY A 227 5.15 -11.32 1.90
N GLY A 228 5.77 -10.17 2.18
CA GLY A 228 5.54 -8.93 1.43
C GLY A 228 6.42 -8.86 0.17
N ILE A 229 6.05 -7.96 -0.75
CA ILE A 229 6.83 -7.75 -1.99
C ILE A 229 8.23 -7.19 -1.70
N ASP A 230 8.35 -6.34 -0.68
CA ASP A 230 9.60 -5.68 -0.30
C ASP A 230 10.63 -6.69 0.23
N SER A 231 10.21 -7.62 1.10
CA SER A 231 11.11 -8.66 1.60
C SER A 231 11.41 -9.71 0.54
N GLY A 232 10.48 -9.97 -0.39
CA GLY A 232 10.73 -10.78 -1.59
C GLY A 232 11.81 -10.17 -2.50
N ALA A 233 11.75 -8.88 -2.79
CA ALA A 233 12.77 -8.20 -3.60
C ALA A 233 14.15 -8.22 -2.94
N SER A 234 14.21 -8.05 -1.61
CA SER A 234 15.47 -8.22 -0.86
C SER A 234 16.05 -9.64 -0.96
N LEU A 235 15.20 -10.68 -0.99
CA LEU A 235 15.63 -12.07 -1.21
C LEU A 235 16.20 -12.25 -2.62
N VAL A 236 15.48 -11.80 -3.65
CA VAL A 236 15.95 -11.84 -5.04
C VAL A 236 17.31 -11.13 -5.16
N LEU A 237 17.45 -9.93 -4.60
CA LEU A 237 18.72 -9.18 -4.63
C LEU A 237 19.86 -9.89 -3.90
N ALA A 238 19.59 -10.59 -2.79
CA ALA A 238 20.60 -11.38 -2.10
C ALA A 238 21.06 -12.58 -2.95
N VAL A 239 20.14 -13.26 -3.62
CA VAL A 239 20.45 -14.37 -4.53
C VAL A 239 21.26 -13.89 -5.73
N GLU A 240 20.87 -12.78 -6.35
CA GLU A 240 21.66 -12.15 -7.44
C GLU A 240 23.06 -11.73 -6.98
N ALA A 241 23.19 -11.29 -5.73
CA ALA A 241 24.48 -10.86 -5.20
C ALA A 241 25.44 -12.02 -4.90
N PHE A 242 24.93 -13.15 -4.37
CA PHE A 242 25.74 -14.18 -3.73
C PHE A 242 25.51 -15.62 -4.23
N GLY A 243 24.51 -15.85 -5.06
CA GLY A 243 24.03 -17.17 -5.46
C GLY A 243 23.15 -17.83 -4.40
N PRO A 244 22.26 -18.76 -4.79
CA PRO A 244 21.21 -19.29 -3.92
C PRO A 244 21.75 -20.13 -2.75
N TYR A 245 22.78 -20.94 -2.96
CA TYR A 245 23.38 -21.80 -1.93
C TYR A 245 24.03 -21.04 -0.76
N ARG A 246 24.28 -19.74 -0.94
CA ARG A 246 24.88 -18.87 0.09
C ARG A 246 23.84 -18.02 0.81
N VAL A 247 22.57 -18.14 0.45
CA VAL A 247 21.45 -17.36 0.99
C VAL A 247 20.52 -18.30 1.75
N ARG A 248 20.00 -17.81 2.88
CA ARG A 248 18.99 -18.47 3.71
C ARG A 248 17.82 -17.50 3.87
N ALA A 249 16.63 -17.90 3.46
CA ALA A 249 15.42 -17.18 3.82
C ALA A 249 15.05 -17.50 5.27
N VAL A 250 14.60 -16.51 6.03
CA VAL A 250 14.14 -16.67 7.41
C VAL A 250 12.70 -16.18 7.49
N TYR A 251 11.79 -17.09 7.80
CA TYR A 251 10.37 -16.78 8.00
C TYR A 251 10.01 -17.02 9.46
N VAL A 252 9.41 -16.02 10.12
CA VAL A 252 8.91 -16.17 11.49
C VAL A 252 7.43 -16.51 11.42
N ASP A 253 7.08 -17.71 11.87
CA ASP A 253 5.70 -18.17 11.91
C ASP A 253 5.12 -17.88 13.30
N THR A 254 4.36 -16.79 13.41
CA THR A 254 3.72 -16.43 14.70
C THR A 254 2.39 -17.14 14.91
N GLY A 255 1.97 -17.97 13.95
CA GLY A 255 0.64 -18.57 13.92
C GLY A 255 -0.48 -17.57 13.62
N MET A 256 -0.19 -16.29 13.38
CA MET A 256 -1.20 -15.25 13.10
C MET A 256 -1.16 -14.72 11.66
N GLU A 257 -0.18 -15.14 10.85
CA GLU A 257 -0.05 -14.73 9.45
C GLU A 257 -1.15 -15.32 8.55
N PHE A 258 -1.44 -14.64 7.44
CA PHE A 258 -2.27 -15.23 6.37
C PHE A 258 -1.60 -16.47 5.79
N LYS A 259 -2.41 -17.47 5.42
CA LYS A 259 -1.88 -18.67 4.76
C LYS A 259 -1.15 -18.31 3.46
N ALA A 260 -1.74 -17.40 2.67
CA ALA A 260 -1.17 -16.89 1.43
C ALA A 260 0.21 -16.23 1.62
N SER A 261 0.52 -15.69 2.81
CA SER A 261 1.86 -15.16 3.12
C SER A 261 2.90 -16.27 3.16
N LYS A 262 2.62 -17.36 3.88
CA LYS A 262 3.51 -18.52 3.99
C LYS A 262 3.67 -19.22 2.64
N ASP A 263 2.56 -19.46 1.95
CA ASP A 263 2.56 -20.08 0.61
C ASP A 263 3.40 -19.27 -0.39
N TYR A 264 3.30 -17.93 -0.36
CA TYR A 264 4.12 -17.05 -1.19
C TYR A 264 5.62 -17.16 -0.88
N VAL A 265 6.00 -17.21 0.40
CA VAL A 265 7.42 -17.32 0.79
C VAL A 265 8.02 -18.65 0.36
N ILE A 266 7.27 -19.75 0.52
CA ILE A 266 7.66 -21.07 0.03
C ILE A 266 7.87 -21.02 -1.48
N LYS A 267 6.85 -20.60 -2.24
CA LYS A 267 6.91 -20.50 -3.69
C LYS A 267 8.08 -19.65 -4.19
N LEU A 268 8.31 -18.48 -3.58
CA LEU A 268 9.40 -17.60 -3.99
C LEU A 268 10.77 -18.23 -3.72
N SER A 269 10.93 -18.90 -2.59
CA SER A 269 12.21 -19.53 -2.22
C SER A 269 12.48 -20.75 -3.11
N ASP A 270 11.46 -21.55 -3.43
CA ASP A 270 11.55 -22.67 -4.36
C ASP A 270 11.99 -22.20 -5.76
N MET A 271 11.35 -21.13 -6.28
CA MET A 271 11.73 -20.53 -7.57
C MET A 271 13.17 -19.99 -7.59
N LEU A 272 13.70 -19.59 -6.43
CA LEU A 272 15.06 -19.08 -6.28
C LEU A 272 16.07 -20.18 -5.90
N GLY A 273 15.63 -21.40 -5.57
CA GLY A 273 16.49 -22.47 -5.08
C GLY A 273 17.12 -22.18 -3.70
N VAL A 274 16.42 -21.45 -2.83
CA VAL A 274 16.91 -21.01 -1.52
C VAL A 274 16.25 -21.80 -0.39
N ASP A 275 17.05 -22.26 0.58
CA ASP A 275 16.55 -22.88 1.80
C ASP A 275 15.85 -21.86 2.71
N ILE A 276 14.77 -22.32 3.36
CA ILE A 276 14.00 -21.53 4.33
C ILE A 276 14.20 -22.10 5.74
N ASP A 277 14.69 -21.27 6.65
CA ASP A 277 14.62 -21.52 8.09
C ASP A 277 13.28 -20.96 8.61
N PHE A 278 12.38 -21.85 9.05
CA PHE A 278 11.17 -21.48 9.77
C PHE A 278 11.50 -21.29 11.25
N VAL A 279 11.24 -20.09 11.77
CA VAL A 279 11.38 -19.76 13.18
C VAL A 279 10.00 -19.84 13.81
N GLU A 280 9.78 -20.91 14.56
CA GLU A 280 8.57 -21.12 15.33
C GLU A 280 8.59 -20.30 16.62
N VAL A 281 7.41 -20.05 17.16
CA VAL A 281 7.24 -19.26 18.37
C VAL A 281 6.73 -20.18 19.48
N ASP A 282 7.56 -20.40 20.49
CA ASP A 282 7.24 -21.26 21.63
C ASP A 282 6.29 -20.60 22.65
N GLN A 283 5.87 -19.34 22.42
CA GLN A 283 5.00 -18.60 23.34
C GLN A 283 3.52 -18.81 23.00
N ASP A 284 2.74 -19.11 24.04
CA ASP A 284 1.29 -19.25 23.94
C ASP A 284 0.58 -17.89 23.76
N LEU A 285 -0.21 -17.78 22.70
CA LEU A 285 -0.92 -16.55 22.35
C LEU A 285 -2.00 -16.20 23.37
N ASP A 286 -2.70 -17.19 23.93
CA ASP A 286 -3.74 -16.98 24.95
C ASP A 286 -3.14 -16.32 26.20
N SER A 287 -2.06 -16.89 26.74
CA SER A 287 -1.31 -16.34 27.88
C SER A 287 -0.83 -14.90 27.64
N LEU A 288 -0.29 -14.61 26.45
CA LEU A 288 0.16 -13.27 26.11
C LEU A 288 -1.00 -12.26 26.01
N ILE A 289 -2.15 -12.68 25.50
CA ILE A 289 -3.34 -11.82 25.44
C ILE A 289 -3.93 -11.61 26.84
N ARG A 290 -3.96 -12.64 27.71
CA ARG A 290 -4.34 -12.48 29.12
C ARG A 290 -3.44 -11.46 29.82
N ARG A 291 -2.13 -11.52 29.55
CA ARG A 291 -1.15 -10.65 30.18
C ARG A 291 -1.16 -9.22 29.66
N TYR A 292 -1.16 -9.03 28.34
CA TYR A 292 -0.95 -7.71 27.72
C TYR A 292 -2.21 -7.13 27.04
N GLY A 293 -3.29 -7.91 26.93
CA GLY A 293 -4.44 -7.59 26.09
C GLY A 293 -4.10 -7.56 24.59
N LEU A 294 -5.08 -7.18 23.76
CA LEU A 294 -4.85 -7.06 22.30
C LEU A 294 -3.66 -6.14 21.97
N PRO A 295 -2.80 -6.47 21.00
CA PRO A 295 -1.71 -5.59 20.60
C PRO A 295 -2.25 -4.27 20.03
N SER A 296 -1.49 -3.18 20.13
CA SER A 296 -1.88 -1.88 19.54
C SER A 296 -0.74 -1.26 18.73
N ARG A 297 -0.99 -0.18 17.98
CA ARG A 297 0.05 0.56 17.25
C ARG A 297 1.09 1.16 18.18
N ASN A 298 0.64 1.59 19.37
CA ASN A 298 1.45 2.20 20.41
C ASN A 298 2.07 1.14 21.35
N ASP A 299 1.49 -0.06 21.39
CA ASP A 299 1.97 -1.18 22.19
C ASP A 299 2.07 -2.47 21.35
N ARG A 300 3.15 -2.56 20.58
CA ARG A 300 3.43 -3.69 19.69
C ARG A 300 4.18 -4.81 20.41
N TRP A 301 3.69 -5.22 21.58
CA TRP A 301 4.24 -6.36 22.32
C TRP A 301 4.32 -7.61 21.44
N CYS A 302 3.35 -7.82 20.54
CA CYS A 302 3.35 -8.95 19.61
C CYS A 302 4.56 -8.96 18.68
N THR A 303 5.08 -7.80 18.26
CA THR A 303 6.33 -7.75 17.48
C THR A 303 7.53 -8.09 18.34
N ARG A 304 7.55 -7.68 19.62
CA ARG A 304 8.64 -7.97 20.55
C ARG A 304 8.67 -9.45 20.90
N LYS A 305 7.59 -9.95 21.51
CA LYS A 305 7.43 -11.31 22.04
C LYS A 305 7.38 -12.37 20.93
N LEU A 306 6.58 -12.15 19.88
CA LEU A 306 6.33 -13.20 18.87
C LEU A 306 7.27 -13.10 17.65
N LYS A 307 8.00 -12.00 17.47
CA LYS A 307 8.92 -11.86 16.31
C LYS A 307 10.37 -11.68 16.72
N LEU A 308 10.66 -10.65 17.51
CA LEU A 308 12.05 -10.27 17.77
C LEU A 308 12.74 -11.19 18.78
N GLU A 309 12.05 -11.66 19.82
CA GLU A 309 12.61 -12.60 20.80
C GLU A 309 12.96 -13.97 20.17
N PRO A 310 12.04 -14.65 19.45
CA PRO A 310 12.37 -15.89 18.72
C PRO A 310 13.49 -15.71 17.69
N LEU A 311 13.47 -14.61 16.93
CA LEU A 311 14.57 -14.28 16.01
C LEU A 311 15.90 -14.09 16.72
N ARG A 312 15.91 -13.44 17.88
CA ARG A 312 17.13 -13.23 18.68
C ARG A 312 17.75 -14.56 19.06
N GLU A 313 16.94 -15.51 19.53
CA GLU A 313 17.40 -16.84 19.91
C GLU A 313 17.93 -17.61 18.71
N PHE A 314 17.17 -17.64 17.61
CA PHE A 314 17.57 -18.28 16.37
C PHE A 314 18.92 -17.72 15.87
N TYR A 315 19.03 -16.39 15.79
CA TYR A 315 20.25 -15.72 15.32
C TYR A 315 21.43 -15.95 16.26
N THR A 316 21.20 -15.97 17.57
CA THR A 316 22.27 -16.22 18.56
C THR A 316 22.80 -17.65 18.41
N LYS A 317 21.90 -18.64 18.37
CA LYS A 317 22.25 -20.07 18.18
C LYS A 317 23.02 -20.31 16.87
N ARG A 318 22.68 -19.58 15.80
CA ARG A 318 23.35 -19.67 14.49
C ARG A 318 24.55 -18.72 14.34
N GLY A 319 24.90 -17.94 15.36
CA GLY A 319 26.02 -16.99 15.30
C GLY A 319 25.83 -15.85 14.28
N VAL A 320 24.60 -15.51 13.93
CA VAL A 320 24.28 -14.49 12.91
C VAL A 320 24.68 -13.10 13.41
N LYS A 321 25.44 -12.38 12.57
CA LYS A 321 25.88 -11.01 12.83
C LYS A 321 25.27 -9.98 11.88
N LEU A 322 24.59 -10.45 10.84
CA LEU A 322 24.02 -9.60 9.80
C LEU A 322 22.79 -10.24 9.18
N VAL A 323 21.74 -9.45 8.99
CA VAL A 323 20.51 -9.84 8.30
C VAL A 323 20.15 -8.82 7.23
N VAL A 324 19.64 -9.30 6.10
CA VAL A 324 19.07 -8.48 5.02
C VAL A 324 17.56 -8.38 5.20
N GLU A 325 16.99 -7.19 5.08
CA GLU A 325 15.57 -6.95 5.27
C GLU A 325 14.96 -6.06 4.19
N GLY A 326 13.66 -6.23 3.91
CA GLY A 326 12.88 -5.42 2.96
C GLY A 326 12.33 -4.13 3.56
N VAL A 327 13.19 -3.26 4.12
CA VAL A 327 12.77 -1.97 4.70
C VAL A 327 12.95 -0.84 3.70
N ARG A 328 11.92 0.00 3.51
CA ARG A 328 11.93 1.17 2.63
C ARG A 328 11.64 2.46 3.39
N ALA A 329 12.29 3.54 2.97
CA ALA A 329 12.10 4.88 3.50
C ALA A 329 10.67 5.41 3.30
N TYR A 330 10.00 4.98 2.23
CA TYR A 330 8.67 5.47 1.83
C TYR A 330 7.51 4.91 2.67
N GLU A 331 7.75 3.91 3.53
CA GLU A 331 6.69 3.25 4.30
C GLU A 331 6.27 4.04 5.56
N SER A 332 7.17 4.83 6.16
CA SER A 332 6.88 5.62 7.36
C SER A 332 7.98 6.64 7.66
N ILE A 333 7.65 7.68 8.43
CA ILE A 333 8.63 8.68 8.90
C ILE A 333 9.79 8.01 9.66
N ALA A 334 9.51 7.02 10.50
CA ALA A 334 10.54 6.30 11.26
C ALA A 334 11.53 5.57 10.33
N ARG A 335 11.04 4.89 9.29
CA ARG A 335 11.89 4.23 8.28
C ARG A 335 12.61 5.21 7.37
N ALA A 336 12.03 6.38 7.09
CA ALA A 336 12.71 7.44 6.35
C ALA A 336 13.92 8.00 7.13
N ARG A 337 13.85 8.04 8.46
CA ARG A 337 14.93 8.49 9.34
C ARG A 337 16.00 7.41 9.61
N SER A 338 15.72 6.14 9.32
CA SER A 338 16.69 5.07 9.55
C SER A 338 17.77 5.03 8.47
N SER A 339 19.01 4.77 8.86
CA SER A 339 20.11 4.47 7.96
C SER A 339 19.91 3.15 7.22
N ARG A 340 20.52 3.00 6.03
CA ARG A 340 20.54 1.73 5.25
C ARG A 340 21.20 0.57 5.98
N VAL A 341 22.08 0.88 6.94
CA VAL A 341 22.63 -0.06 7.91
C VAL A 341 22.13 0.38 9.27
N ALA A 342 21.36 -0.48 9.92
CA ALA A 342 20.73 -0.17 11.19
C ALA A 342 20.98 -1.26 12.22
N TYR A 343 20.71 -0.91 13.48
CA TYR A 343 20.73 -1.82 14.61
C TYR A 343 19.36 -1.80 15.29
N ASN A 344 18.99 -2.91 15.91
CA ASN A 344 17.81 -2.99 16.76
C ASN A 344 18.28 -3.36 18.17
N PRO A 345 17.97 -2.58 19.22
CA PRO A 345 18.33 -2.92 20.59
C PRO A 345 17.84 -4.30 21.04
N LEU A 346 16.72 -4.78 20.47
CA LEU A 346 16.19 -6.12 20.75
C LEU A 346 16.91 -7.25 19.99
N LEU A 347 17.80 -6.92 19.05
CA LEU A 347 18.66 -7.85 18.32
C LEU A 347 20.13 -7.40 18.47
N PRO A 348 20.67 -7.42 19.71
CA PRO A 348 21.99 -6.85 20.00
C PRO A 348 23.08 -7.55 19.19
N GLY A 349 24.00 -6.76 18.62
CA GLY A 349 25.12 -7.28 17.83
C GLY A 349 24.78 -7.73 16.40
N ILE A 350 23.53 -7.56 15.94
CA ILE A 350 23.09 -7.91 14.59
C ILE A 350 22.94 -6.64 13.74
N LYS A 351 23.71 -6.56 12.66
CA LYS A 351 23.59 -5.51 11.64
C LYS A 351 22.41 -5.82 10.72
N ARG A 352 21.55 -4.84 10.48
CA ARG A 352 20.42 -4.96 9.54
C ARG A 352 20.73 -4.17 8.28
N LEU A 353 20.67 -4.83 7.12
CA LEU A 353 20.93 -4.23 5.81
C LEU A 353 19.62 -4.00 5.05
N PHE A 354 19.43 -2.79 4.53
CA PHE A 354 18.25 -2.40 3.76
C PHE A 354 18.64 -2.09 2.31
N PRO A 355 18.75 -3.11 1.43
CA PRO A 355 19.22 -2.93 0.05
C PRO A 355 18.29 -2.02 -0.76
N ILE A 356 16.97 -2.12 -0.52
CA ILE A 356 15.92 -1.38 -1.23
C ILE A 356 15.44 -0.13 -0.49
N HIS A 357 16.21 0.39 0.48
CA HIS A 357 15.77 1.49 1.36
C HIS A 357 15.24 2.72 0.60
N ARG A 358 15.82 3.04 -0.56
CA ARG A 358 15.46 4.20 -1.39
C ARG A 358 14.53 3.87 -2.55
N TRP A 359 13.97 2.66 -2.58
CA TRP A 359 13.04 2.23 -3.61
C TRP A 359 11.61 2.57 -3.19
N THR A 360 10.85 3.13 -4.12
CA THR A 360 9.39 3.23 -4.06
C THR A 360 8.78 1.85 -4.30
N ARG A 361 7.51 1.67 -3.94
CA ARG A 361 6.81 0.41 -4.19
C ARG A 361 6.67 0.13 -5.69
N LEU A 362 6.59 1.15 -6.54
CA LEU A 362 6.59 1.04 -8.00
C LEU A 362 7.90 0.43 -8.51
N GLU A 363 9.05 0.87 -7.99
CA GLU A 363 10.36 0.28 -8.33
C GLU A 363 10.43 -1.19 -7.89
N VAL A 364 9.95 -1.50 -6.69
CA VAL A 364 9.92 -2.89 -6.21
C VAL A 364 8.99 -3.77 -7.07
N GLN A 365 7.77 -3.31 -7.37
CA GLN A 365 6.84 -4.06 -8.20
C GLN A 365 7.38 -4.31 -9.61
N THR A 366 7.90 -3.26 -10.26
CA THR A 366 8.43 -3.37 -11.61
C THR A 366 9.71 -4.20 -11.65
N TYR A 367 10.56 -4.14 -10.61
CA TYR A 367 11.70 -5.03 -10.46
C TYR A 367 11.28 -6.50 -10.33
N MET A 368 10.31 -6.82 -9.46
CA MET A 368 9.81 -8.20 -9.31
C MET A 368 9.22 -8.73 -10.62
N VAL A 369 8.44 -7.91 -11.33
CA VAL A 369 7.89 -8.26 -12.65
C VAL A 369 8.99 -8.45 -13.69
N TRP A 370 10.00 -7.57 -13.72
CA TRP A 370 11.15 -7.67 -14.63
C TRP A 370 11.96 -8.96 -14.41
N LYS A 371 12.13 -9.37 -13.14
CA LYS A 371 12.78 -10.64 -12.76
C LYS A 371 11.86 -11.86 -12.90
N ASN A 372 10.63 -11.68 -13.41
CA ASN A 372 9.60 -12.71 -13.52
C ASN A 372 9.29 -13.42 -12.19
N MET A 373 9.33 -12.66 -11.10
CA MET A 373 9.01 -13.15 -9.76
C MET A 373 7.55 -12.85 -9.40
N PRO A 374 6.87 -13.76 -8.68
CA PRO A 374 5.49 -13.54 -8.28
C PRO A 374 5.37 -12.36 -7.31
N ILE A 375 4.19 -11.76 -7.27
CA ILE A 375 3.79 -10.82 -6.23
C ILE A 375 2.71 -11.52 -5.39
N ASN A 376 2.75 -11.32 -4.08
CA ASN A 376 1.76 -11.93 -3.18
C ASN A 376 0.33 -11.52 -3.57
N GLU A 377 -0.54 -12.50 -3.76
CA GLU A 377 -1.94 -12.30 -4.18
C GLU A 377 -2.77 -11.45 -3.21
N LEU A 378 -2.36 -11.32 -1.95
CA LEU A 378 -3.04 -10.47 -0.98
C LEU A 378 -3.05 -9.00 -1.43
N TYR A 379 -2.07 -8.53 -2.21
CA TYR A 379 -2.13 -7.18 -2.76
C TYR A 379 -3.32 -6.99 -3.73
N ASP A 380 -3.66 -8.01 -4.52
CA ASP A 380 -4.84 -8.01 -5.40
C ASP A 380 -6.16 -8.18 -4.63
N LYS A 381 -6.10 -8.60 -3.36
CA LYS A 381 -7.23 -8.69 -2.43
C LYS A 381 -7.41 -7.41 -1.58
N GLY A 382 -6.67 -6.34 -1.90
CA GLY A 382 -6.87 -5.01 -1.29
C GLY A 382 -6.04 -4.75 -0.03
N PHE A 383 -5.03 -5.56 0.25
CA PHE A 383 -4.06 -5.27 1.31
C PHE A 383 -2.96 -4.35 0.80
N THR A 384 -2.65 -3.32 1.57
CA THR A 384 -1.57 -2.36 1.30
C THR A 384 -0.25 -2.80 1.93
N ARG A 385 -0.33 -3.61 2.99
CA ARG A 385 0.80 -4.26 3.65
C ARG A 385 0.42 -5.67 4.10
N ILE A 386 1.36 -6.60 3.97
CA ILE A 386 1.16 -8.01 4.33
C ILE A 386 1.72 -8.26 5.73
N GLY A 387 0.93 -8.93 6.57
CA GLY A 387 1.26 -9.21 7.97
C GLY A 387 0.32 -10.25 8.56
N CYS A 388 -0.09 -10.04 9.81
CA CYS A 388 -1.02 -10.92 10.53
C CYS A 388 -2.48 -10.65 10.16
N VAL A 389 -3.35 -11.67 10.28
CA VAL A 389 -4.79 -11.62 9.97
C VAL A 389 -5.50 -10.54 10.79
N ILE A 390 -5.18 -10.39 12.08
CA ILE A 390 -5.68 -9.29 12.92
C ILE A 390 -4.49 -8.46 13.39
N CYS A 391 -4.12 -7.45 12.60
CA CYS A 391 -2.95 -6.62 12.86
C CYS A 391 -3.32 -5.18 13.23
N PRO A 392 -2.81 -4.61 14.34
CA PRO A 392 -3.12 -3.23 14.68
C PRO A 392 -2.52 -2.21 13.70
N ALA A 393 -1.56 -2.62 12.88
CA ALA A 393 -0.97 -1.78 11.86
C ALA A 393 -1.84 -1.64 10.60
N MET A 394 -2.84 -2.51 10.40
CA MET A 394 -3.77 -2.40 9.28
C MET A 394 -4.62 -1.13 9.36
N HIS A 395 -5.06 -0.65 8.21
CA HIS A 395 -6.18 0.27 8.09
C HIS A 395 -7.49 -0.45 8.39
N LEU A 396 -8.52 0.29 8.80
CA LEU A 396 -9.80 -0.31 9.17
C LEU A 396 -10.42 -1.13 8.02
N PHE A 397 -10.39 -0.63 6.78
CA PHE A 397 -10.86 -1.39 5.61
C PHE A 397 -10.10 -2.71 5.39
N GLU A 398 -8.82 -2.79 5.76
CA GLU A 398 -8.02 -4.01 5.63
C GLU A 398 -8.43 -5.06 6.67
N LEU A 399 -8.94 -4.66 7.84
CA LEU A 399 -9.50 -5.60 8.82
C LEU A 399 -10.79 -6.25 8.31
N TYR A 400 -11.66 -5.47 7.65
CA TYR A 400 -12.83 -6.02 6.96
C TYR A 400 -12.42 -6.97 5.83
N ASN A 401 -11.44 -6.59 5.00
CA ASN A 401 -10.92 -7.46 3.95
C ASN A 401 -10.30 -8.74 4.53
N SER A 402 -9.61 -8.65 5.68
CA SER A 402 -9.04 -9.80 6.38
C SER A 402 -10.08 -10.83 6.78
N TYR A 403 -11.19 -10.39 7.36
CA TYR A 403 -12.32 -11.26 7.68
C TYR A 403 -12.87 -11.98 6.44
N LEU A 404 -12.96 -11.29 5.30
CA LEU A 404 -13.49 -11.87 4.06
C LEU A 404 -12.51 -12.84 3.40
N VAL A 405 -11.21 -12.56 3.47
CA VAL A 405 -10.17 -13.33 2.76
C VAL A 405 -9.72 -14.56 3.54
N GLU A 406 -9.61 -14.47 4.86
CA GLU A 406 -9.07 -15.54 5.72
C GLU A 406 -10.03 -15.81 6.88
N ARG A 407 -11.31 -16.04 6.55
CA ARG A 407 -12.41 -16.13 7.51
C ARG A 407 -12.17 -17.16 8.62
N CYS A 408 -11.70 -18.36 8.27
CA CYS A 408 -11.47 -19.43 9.24
C CYS A 408 -10.43 -19.02 10.29
N LYS A 409 -9.27 -18.52 9.85
CA LYS A 409 -8.21 -18.06 10.76
C LYS A 409 -8.63 -16.84 11.56
N PHE A 410 -9.36 -15.92 10.94
CA PHE A 410 -9.91 -14.76 11.64
C PHE A 410 -10.81 -15.21 12.79
N ILE A 411 -11.75 -16.13 12.54
CA ILE A 411 -12.66 -16.67 13.57
C ILE A 411 -11.87 -17.39 14.67
N GLU A 412 -10.89 -18.20 14.31
CA GLU A 412 -10.01 -18.90 15.25
C GLU A 412 -9.33 -17.91 16.20
N LEU A 413 -8.67 -16.88 15.66
CA LEU A 413 -7.98 -15.86 16.46
C LEU A 413 -8.96 -15.08 17.36
N VAL A 414 -10.15 -14.75 16.86
CA VAL A 414 -11.18 -14.07 17.67
C VAL A 414 -11.62 -14.94 18.84
N LYS A 415 -11.79 -16.25 18.66
CA LYS A 415 -12.12 -17.18 19.76
C LYS A 415 -11.01 -17.18 20.81
N THR A 416 -9.75 -17.34 20.39
CA THR A 416 -8.60 -17.24 21.29
C THR A 416 -8.59 -15.92 22.06
N PHE A 417 -8.88 -14.80 21.39
CA PHE A 417 -8.94 -13.50 22.05
C PHE A 417 -10.12 -13.37 23.02
N ALA A 418 -11.29 -13.91 22.69
CA ALA A 418 -12.47 -13.91 23.55
C ALA A 418 -12.21 -14.71 24.84
N ASP A 419 -11.66 -15.91 24.70
CA ASP A 419 -11.31 -16.79 25.82
C ASP A 419 -10.22 -16.15 26.72
N ALA A 420 -9.20 -15.53 26.12
CA ALA A 420 -8.14 -14.85 26.83
C ALA A 420 -8.63 -13.60 27.58
N LEU A 421 -9.55 -12.84 26.99
CA LEU A 421 -10.06 -11.59 27.56
C LEU A 421 -11.25 -11.80 28.51
N GLY A 422 -11.79 -13.02 28.63
CA GLY A 422 -13.03 -13.29 29.36
C GLY A 422 -14.22 -12.50 28.79
N SER A 423 -14.25 -12.30 27.47
CA SER A 423 -15.31 -11.58 26.74
C SER A 423 -16.07 -12.51 25.81
N SER A 424 -17.26 -12.10 25.37
CA SER A 424 -17.98 -12.87 24.35
C SER A 424 -17.32 -12.74 22.97
N TYR A 425 -17.50 -13.75 22.12
CA TYR A 425 -17.04 -13.72 20.73
C TYR A 425 -17.54 -12.47 19.99
N ASP A 426 -18.83 -12.14 20.12
CA ASP A 426 -19.45 -11.00 19.41
C ASP A 426 -18.89 -9.65 19.85
N GLU A 427 -18.59 -9.48 21.14
CA GLU A 427 -17.95 -8.27 21.65
C GLU A 427 -16.54 -8.09 21.10
N VAL A 428 -15.77 -9.18 20.98
CA VAL A 428 -14.42 -9.14 20.41
C VAL A 428 -14.47 -8.86 18.91
N VAL A 429 -15.40 -9.47 18.16
CA VAL A 429 -15.62 -9.14 16.74
C VAL A 429 -15.94 -7.65 16.58
N LYS A 430 -16.88 -7.14 17.37
CA LYS A 430 -17.28 -5.72 17.35
C LYS A 430 -16.09 -4.82 17.66
N THR A 431 -15.30 -5.18 18.68
CA THR A 431 -14.07 -4.46 19.04
C THR A 431 -13.06 -4.47 17.91
N ILE A 432 -12.81 -5.60 17.25
CA ILE A 432 -11.83 -5.67 16.16
C ILE A 432 -12.27 -4.81 14.97
N LEU A 433 -13.54 -4.96 14.57
CA LEU A 433 -14.12 -4.28 13.41
C LEU A 433 -14.48 -2.82 13.68
N ASP A 434 -14.50 -2.33 14.93
CA ASP A 434 -14.54 -0.89 15.20
C ASP A 434 -13.17 -0.21 15.02
N GLY A 435 -12.09 -1.00 15.07
CA GLY A 435 -10.71 -0.57 14.87
C GLY A 435 -10.11 0.35 15.94
N LYS A 436 -10.85 0.75 16.99
CA LYS A 436 -10.38 1.67 18.04
C LYS A 436 -9.30 1.05 18.92
N TRP A 437 -9.35 -0.27 19.14
CA TRP A 437 -8.35 -1.04 19.88
C TRP A 437 -6.91 -0.81 19.38
N ARG A 438 -6.74 -0.53 18.08
CA ARG A 438 -5.44 -0.27 17.44
C ARG A 438 -4.72 0.95 18.00
N PHE A 439 -5.43 1.90 18.61
CA PHE A 439 -4.88 3.18 19.07
C PHE A 439 -4.72 3.27 20.60
N ARG A 440 -5.02 2.19 21.33
CA ARG A 440 -4.88 2.14 22.80
C ARG A 440 -3.46 2.50 23.26
N ALA A 441 -3.36 3.21 24.39
CA ALA A 441 -2.09 3.66 24.97
C ALA A 441 -1.27 2.51 25.57
N LYS A 442 0.06 2.68 25.64
CA LYS A 442 1.06 1.70 26.12
C LYS A 442 1.06 1.48 27.65
N ARG A 443 -0.05 1.70 28.36
CA ARG A 443 -0.04 1.72 29.85
C ARG A 443 0.28 0.35 30.45
N LEU A 444 -0.38 -0.72 29.99
CA LEU A 444 -0.27 -2.06 30.58
C LEU A 444 1.12 -2.71 30.45
N SER A 445 1.77 -2.64 29.29
CA SER A 445 3.05 -3.35 29.10
C SER A 445 4.23 -2.75 29.86
N LYS A 446 4.24 -1.43 30.13
CA LYS A 446 5.37 -0.81 30.86
C LYS A 446 5.42 -1.23 32.33
N ASP A 447 4.25 -1.38 32.95
CA ASP A 447 4.16 -1.78 34.36
C ASP A 447 4.54 -3.27 34.50
N LEU A 448 4.05 -4.11 33.59
CA LEU A 448 4.43 -5.54 33.49
C LEU A 448 5.92 -5.75 33.09
N GLU A 449 6.50 -4.86 32.29
CA GLU A 449 7.93 -4.88 31.89
C GLU A 449 8.87 -4.42 33.02
N ARG A 450 8.35 -3.74 34.05
CA ARG A 450 9.11 -3.46 35.28
C ARG A 450 9.12 -4.69 36.17
N GLU A 451 7.95 -5.31 36.36
CA GLU A 451 7.83 -6.57 37.10
C GLU A 451 8.72 -7.69 36.53
N GLU A 452 8.79 -7.88 35.20
CA GLU A 452 9.69 -8.86 34.56
C GLU A 452 11.20 -8.54 34.69
N ARG A 453 11.57 -7.31 34.99
CA ARG A 453 12.98 -6.91 35.21
C ARG A 453 13.40 -7.01 36.67
N ASP A 454 12.42 -6.93 37.57
CA ASP A 454 12.60 -6.99 39.02
C ASP A 454 12.41 -8.43 39.56
N SER A 455 11.93 -9.35 38.71
CA SER A 455 11.86 -10.82 38.92
C SER A 455 12.99 -11.55 38.20
#